data_AF-X1T7Q1-F1
#
_entry.id   AF-X1T7Q1-F1
#
_cell.length_a   1.000
_cell.length_b   1.000
_cell.length_c   1.000
_cell.angle_alpha   90.00
_cell.angle_beta   90.00
_cell.angle_gamma   90.00
#
_symmetry.space_group_name_H-M   'P 1'
#
loop_
_entity.id
_entity.type
_entity.pdbx_description
1 polymer ?
#
loop_
_entity_poly.entity_id
_entity_poly.type
_entity_poly.pdbx_seq_one_letter_code
_entity_poly.pdbx_strand_id
1 'polypeptide(L)' 'ERVEAEEVAALPLPSAEQVDRIIKLRTRGLAKIYICLRNSDDSYAWIQMAISE' A
#
# COMPACT_ATOMS: atom_id res chain seq x y z
N GLU A 1 15.42 -3.74 -11.19
CA GLU A 1 14.63 -2.52 -10.92
C GLU A 1 14.29 -2.51 -9.44
N ARG A 2 14.71 -1.49 -8.68
CA ARG A 2 14.35 -1.37 -7.26
C ARG A 2 13.00 -0.66 -7.22
N VAL A 3 11.94 -1.35 -6.86
CA VAL A 3 10.62 -0.73 -6.62
C VAL A 3 10.77 0.08 -5.33
N GLU A 4 10.95 1.39 -5.46
CA GLU A 4 10.97 2.29 -4.30
C GLU A 4 9.53 2.41 -3.78
N ALA A 5 9.25 1.79 -2.63
CA ALA A 5 7.96 1.92 -1.98
C ALA A 5 7.72 3.39 -1.62
N GLU A 6 6.69 4.00 -2.19
CA GLU A 6 6.36 5.40 -1.93
C GLU A 6 5.95 5.57 -0.48
N GLU A 7 6.59 6.50 0.23
CA GLU A 7 6.28 6.78 1.62
C GLU A 7 5.15 7.82 1.72
N VAL A 8 4.05 7.45 2.36
CA VAL A 8 2.86 8.32 2.50
C VAL A 8 2.51 8.54 3.97
N ALA A 9 1.85 9.67 4.25
CA ALA A 9 1.34 10.00 5.59
C ALA A 9 -0.04 9.37 5.88
N ALA A 10 -0.80 9.05 4.84
CA ALA A 10 -2.09 8.36 4.90
C ALA A 10 -2.28 7.50 3.65
N LEU A 11 -2.99 6.37 3.77
CA LEU A 11 -3.28 5.54 2.61
C LEU A 11 -4.26 6.28 1.69
N PRO A 12 -3.94 6.43 0.39
CA PRO A 12 -4.89 6.98 -0.57
C PRO A 12 -6.05 6.00 -0.78
N LEU A 13 -7.14 6.49 -1.37
CA LEU A 13 -8.24 5.60 -1.77
C LEU A 13 -7.73 4.59 -2.81
N PRO A 14 -7.95 3.29 -2.61
CA PRO A 14 -7.51 2.26 -3.55
C PRO A 14 -8.25 2.42 -4.89
N SER A 15 -7.51 2.38 -6.00
CA SER A 15 -8.04 2.51 -7.35
C SER A 15 -7.33 1.62 -8.35
N ALA A 16 -7.89 1.50 -9.56
CA ALA A 16 -7.30 0.74 -10.67
C ALA A 16 -5.88 1.20 -11.02
N GLU A 17 -5.59 2.50 -10.91
CA GLU A 17 -4.27 3.09 -11.19
C GLU A 17 -3.21 2.71 -10.16
N GLN A 18 -3.63 2.14 -9.03
CA GLN A 18 -2.75 1.78 -7.92
C GLN A 18 -2.53 0.29 -7.81
N VAL A 19 -3.16 -0.55 -8.64
CA VAL A 19 -2.97 -2.01 -8.61
C VAL A 19 -1.48 -2.35 -8.72
N ASP A 20 -1.03 -3.31 -7.89
CA ASP A 20 0.37 -3.73 -7.74
C ASP A 20 1.33 -2.66 -7.20
N ARG A 21 0.84 -1.46 -6.87
CA ARG A 21 1.63 -0.43 -6.20
C ARG A 21 1.90 -0.82 -4.76
N ILE A 22 3.15 -0.64 -4.33
CA ILE A 22 3.57 -0.84 -2.95
C ILE A 22 3.73 0.53 -2.29
N ILE A 23 3.06 0.71 -1.14
CA ILE A 23 3.12 1.94 -0.36
C ILE A 23 3.64 1.63 1.04
N LYS A 24 4.54 2.50 1.54
CA LYS A 24 5.01 2.49 2.91
C LYS A 24 4.31 3.59 3.70
N LEU A 25 3.46 3.21 4.64
CA LEU A 25 2.78 4.13 5.55
C LEU A 25 3.57 4.24 6.86
N ARG A 26 4.07 5.44 7.19
CA ARG A 26 4.65 5.68 8.52
C ARG A 26 3.61 6.24 9.47
N THR A 27 3.34 5.50 10.55
CA THR A 27 2.47 5.97 11.64
C THR A 27 3.15 5.78 12.98
N ARG A 28 3.31 6.87 13.74
CA ARG A 28 3.79 6.83 15.14
C ARG A 28 5.09 6.03 15.34
N GLY A 29 6.06 6.20 14.43
CA GLY A 29 7.36 5.52 14.50
C GLY A 29 7.41 4.15 13.83
N LEU A 30 6.27 3.54 13.50
CA LEU A 30 6.21 2.27 12.78
C LEU A 30 6.01 2.49 11.29
N ALA A 31 6.69 1.70 10.47
CA ALA A 31 6.44 1.64 9.03
C ALA A 31 5.62 0.40 8.68
N LYS A 32 4.47 0.60 8.04
CA LYS A 32 3.61 -0.48 7.54
C LYS A 32 3.68 -0.50 6.02
N ILE A 33 3.82 -1.67 5.43
CA ILE A 33 3.89 -1.84 3.98
C ILE A 33 2.56 -2.39 3.49
N TYR A 34 2.00 -1.76 2.46
CA TYR A 34 0.74 -2.14 1.82
C TYR A 34 0.93 -2.39 0.33
N ILE A 35 0.12 -3.27 -0.24
CA ILE A 35 -0.04 -3.47 -1.68
C ILE A 35 -1.51 -3.28 -2.06
N CYS A 36 -1.79 -2.63 -3.19
CA CYS A 36 -3.14 -2.53 -3.70
C CYS A 36 -3.45 -3.71 -4.61
N LEU A 37 -4.55 -4.41 -4.36
CA LEU A 37 -5.02 -5.53 -5.16
C LEU A 37 -6.45 -5.28 -5.64
N ARG A 38 -6.80 -5.86 -6.80
CA ARG A 38 -8.17 -5.98 -7.29
C ARG A 38 -8.81 -7.23 -6.71
N ASN A 39 -9.98 -7.08 -6.12
CA ASN A 39 -10.81 -8.17 -5.61
C ASN A 39 -11.65 -8.79 -6.74
N SER A 40 -12.26 -9.95 -6.46
CA SER A 40 -13.13 -10.65 -7.43
C SER A 40 -14.42 -9.92 -7.77
N ASP A 41 -14.83 -8.95 -6.95
CA ASP A 41 -16.00 -8.10 -7.14
C ASP A 41 -15.66 -6.77 -7.85
N ASP A 42 -14.48 -6.69 -8.47
CA ASP A 42 -13.94 -5.50 -9.14
C ASP A 42 -13.68 -4.29 -8.22
N SER A 43 -13.74 -4.48 -6.90
CA SER A 43 -13.26 -3.48 -5.95
C SER A 43 -11.73 -3.53 -5.79
N TYR A 44 -11.17 -2.47 -5.21
CA TYR A 44 -9.73 -2.36 -4.94
C TYR A 44 -9.50 -2.19 -3.44
N ALA A 45 -8.45 -2.81 -2.91
CA ALA A 45 -8.14 -2.74 -1.49
C ALA A 45 -6.63 -2.72 -1.21
N TRP A 46 -6.25 -2.00 -0.15
CA TRP A 46 -4.91 -2.04 0.42
C TRP A 46 -4.78 -3.23 1.37
N ILE A 47 -3.86 -4.14 1.07
CA ILE A 47 -3.53 -5.29 1.92
C ILE A 47 -2.21 -5.02 2.61
N GLN A 48 -2.20 -5.07 3.94
CA GLN A 48 -0.97 -4.93 4.72
C GLN A 48 -0.11 -6.17 4.56
N MET A 49 1.12 -6.02 4.06
CA MET A 49 2.06 -7.12 3.86
C MET A 49 3.02 -7.30 5.03
N ALA A 50 3.50 -6.20 5.61
CA ALA A 50 4.53 -6.22 6.64
C ALA A 50 4.48 -4.99 7.55
N ILE A 51 5.11 -5.12 8.73
CA ILE A 51 5.42 -4.03 9.65
C ILE A 51 6.93 -4.04 9.85
N SER A 52 7.55 -2.87 9.78
CA SER A 52 8.96 -2.64 10.12
C SER A 52 9.01 -1.65 11.28
N GLU A 53 9.76 -2.03 12.31
CA GLU A 53 10.16 -1.18 13.45
C GLU A 53 11.42 -0.37 13.11
#